data_AF-A0A8T3C6J1-F1
#
_entry.id   AF-A0A8T3C6J1-F1
#
_cell.length_a   1.000
_cell.length_b   1.000
_cell.length_c   1.000
_cell.angle_alpha   90.00
_cell.angle_beta   90.00
_cell.angle_gamma   90.00
#
_symmetry.space_group_name_H-M   'P 1'
#
loop_
_entity.id
_entity.type
_entity.pdbx_description
1 polymer ?
#
loop_
_entity_poly.entity_id
_entity_poly.type
_entity_poly.pdbx_seq_one_letter_code
_entity_poly.pdbx_strand_id
1 'polypeptide(L)'
;MDTNCTALALPNQNKALAANSDNNYANWFLDSGATNHLTNSLDNKSISNPYQGSDTVTVGDGRSVNIANIGTGLLPTPNRELSLSKILRAEDSTNSASRTM
;
A
#
# COMPACT_ATOMS: atom_id res chain seq x y z
N MET A 1 -43.52 -21.01 -34.95
CA MET A 1 -42.55 -20.01 -34.48
C MET A 1 -42.01 -20.49 -33.16
N ASP A 2 -41.01 -21.35 -33.23
CA ASP A 2 -40.30 -21.95 -32.11
C ASP A 2 -39.04 -21.11 -31.85
N THR A 3 -39.05 -20.35 -30.76
CA THR A 3 -37.88 -19.57 -30.36
C THR A 3 -36.93 -20.48 -29.58
N ASN A 4 -36.02 -21.11 -30.30
CA ASN A 4 -34.82 -21.70 -29.73
C ASN A 4 -33.83 -20.55 -29.43
N CYS A 5 -33.72 -20.15 -28.17
CA CYS A 5 -32.62 -19.33 -27.69
C CYS A 5 -31.76 -20.17 -26.74
N THR A 6 -30.88 -20.99 -27.31
CA THR A 6 -29.70 -21.50 -26.60
C THR A 6 -28.86 -20.31 -26.14
N ALA A 7 -29.05 -19.91 -24.89
CA ALA A 7 -28.15 -18.99 -24.20
C ALA A 7 -26.81 -19.70 -24.02
N LEU A 8 -25.79 -19.24 -24.74
CA LEU A 8 -24.41 -19.59 -24.43
C LEU A 8 -24.11 -18.98 -23.05
N ALA A 9 -24.15 -19.82 -22.02
CA ALA A 9 -23.67 -19.46 -20.70
C ALA A 9 -22.17 -19.17 -20.81
N LEU A 10 -21.82 -17.90 -20.91
CA LEU A 10 -20.44 -17.45 -20.69
C LEU A 10 -20.09 -17.83 -19.25
N PRO A 11 -19.00 -18.57 -19.02
CA PRO A 11 -18.57 -18.82 -17.66
C PRO A 11 -18.23 -17.46 -17.04
N ASN A 12 -19.04 -17.04 -16.07
CA ASN A 12 -18.76 -15.88 -15.24
C ASN A 12 -17.55 -16.20 -14.35
N GLN A 13 -16.37 -16.14 -14.96
CA GLN A 13 -15.10 -16.22 -14.25
C GLN A 13 -14.92 -14.86 -13.58
N ASN A 14 -15.60 -14.68 -12.45
CA ASN A 14 -15.15 -13.75 -11.43
C ASN A 14 -13.76 -14.23 -11.00
N LYS A 15 -12.73 -13.87 -11.77
CA LYS A 15 -11.33 -13.94 -11.35
C LYS A 15 -11.21 -12.95 -10.21
N ALA A 16 -11.58 -13.39 -9.01
CA ALA A 16 -11.00 -12.84 -7.81
C ALA A 16 -9.49 -12.89 -8.03
N LEU A 17 -8.81 -11.74 -7.92
CA LEU A 17 -7.36 -11.73 -7.88
C LEU A 17 -6.97 -12.52 -6.64
N ALA A 18 -6.65 -13.80 -6.83
CA ALA A 18 -5.96 -14.57 -5.82
C ALA A 18 -4.61 -13.86 -5.61
N ALA A 19 -4.47 -13.21 -4.46
CA ALA A 19 -3.20 -12.64 -4.03
C ALA A 19 -2.21 -13.80 -3.92
N ASN A 20 -1.39 -13.96 -4.96
CA ASN A 20 -0.30 -14.90 -4.97
C ASN A 20 0.62 -14.46 -3.83
N SER A 21 0.73 -15.29 -2.79
CA SER A 21 1.48 -14.99 -1.57
C SER A 21 2.98 -15.21 -1.79
N ASP A 22 3.46 -14.86 -2.98
CA ASP A 22 4.84 -14.92 -3.37
C ASP A 22 5.22 -13.52 -3.79
N ASN A 23 5.71 -12.77 -2.81
CA ASN A 23 6.88 -11.90 -2.85
C ASN A 23 6.71 -10.78 -1.81
N ASN A 24 7.66 -10.71 -0.88
CA ASN A 24 7.88 -9.63 0.07
C ASN A 24 8.29 -8.31 -0.62
N TYR A 25 7.66 -7.96 -1.74
CA TYR A 25 7.73 -6.61 -2.26
C TYR A 25 6.70 -5.80 -1.49
N ALA A 26 7.15 -4.82 -0.71
CA ALA A 26 6.32 -3.69 -0.35
C ALA A 26 5.74 -3.15 -1.67
N ASN A 27 4.51 -3.52 -1.99
CA ASN A 27 3.89 -3.21 -3.27
C ASN A 27 3.63 -1.71 -3.29
N TRP A 28 4.57 -0.96 -3.86
CA TRP A 28 4.40 0.47 -4.09
C TRP A 28 3.31 0.66 -5.13
N PHE A 29 2.17 1.17 -4.70
CA PHE A 29 1.11 1.61 -5.60
C PHE A 29 1.40 3.04 -6.01
N LEU A 30 1.81 3.21 -7.26
CA LEU A 30 2.12 4.52 -7.81
C LEU A 30 0.84 5.25 -8.20
N ASP A 31 0.63 6.41 -7.60
CA ASP A 31 -0.43 7.34 -7.96
C ASP A 31 0.20 8.72 -8.16
N SER A 32 0.19 9.20 -9.41
CA SER A 32 0.73 10.53 -9.73
C SER A 32 -0.14 11.67 -9.22
N GLY A 33 -1.39 11.40 -8.85
CA GLY A 33 -2.31 12.36 -8.24
C GLY A 33 -2.21 12.41 -6.71
N ALA A 34 -1.48 11.49 -6.08
CA ALA A 34 -1.33 11.46 -4.64
C ALA A 34 -0.47 12.65 -4.14
N THR A 35 -0.92 13.30 -3.07
CA THR A 35 -0.15 14.38 -2.42
C THR A 35 0.92 13.83 -1.46
N ASN A 36 0.70 12.63 -0.93
CA ASN A 36 1.56 11.93 0.01
C ASN A 36 1.60 10.45 -0.34
N HIS A 37 2.74 9.81 -0.09
CA HIS A 37 2.89 8.36 -0.26
C HIS A 37 3.00 7.69 1.10
N LEU A 38 2.36 6.55 1.31
CA LEU A 38 2.39 5.82 2.57
C LEU A 38 3.26 4.57 2.43
N THR A 39 4.08 4.28 3.44
CA THR A 39 4.82 3.01 3.52
C THR A 39 4.85 2.48 4.95
N ASN A 40 4.93 1.15 5.07
CA ASN A 40 5.20 0.45 6.32
C ASN A 40 6.63 -0.11 6.37
N SER A 41 7.41 0.02 5.29
CA SER A 41 8.77 -0.50 5.19
C SER A 41 9.81 0.52 5.72
N LEU A 42 10.84 -0.01 6.39
CA LEU A 42 11.99 0.76 6.89
C LEU A 42 13.19 0.66 5.93
N ASP A 43 13.02 -0.05 4.81
CA ASP A 43 14.12 -0.38 3.89
C ASP A 43 14.65 0.87 3.18
N ASN A 44 13.82 1.91 3.09
CA ASN A 44 14.21 3.18 2.52
C ASN A 44 14.78 4.09 3.62
N LYS A 45 16.10 4.03 3.82
CA LYS A 45 16.84 4.80 4.86
C LYS A 45 16.59 6.31 4.80
N SER A 46 16.15 6.85 3.68
CA SER A 46 15.81 8.27 3.52
C SER A 46 14.49 8.67 4.21
N ILE A 47 13.69 7.70 4.68
CA ILE A 47 12.46 7.91 5.46
C ILE A 47 12.74 7.74 6.97
N SER A 48 13.84 8.29 7.45
CA SER A 48 14.26 8.16 8.85
C SER A 48 13.96 9.41 9.69
N ASN A 49 13.49 10.52 9.10
CA ASN A 49 13.25 11.72 9.88
C ASN A 49 11.97 11.57 10.71
N PRO A 50 12.04 11.70 12.05
CA PRO A 50 10.86 11.64 12.91
C PRO A 50 9.82 12.67 12.47
N TYR A 51 8.57 12.24 12.40
CA TYR A 51 7.46 13.14 12.18
C TYR A 51 7.14 13.88 13.49
N GLN A 52 7.08 15.22 13.44
CA GLN A 52 6.84 16.06 14.63
C GLN A 52 5.37 16.51 14.75
N GLY A 53 4.54 16.20 13.76
CA GLY A 53 3.12 16.51 13.78
C GLY A 53 2.32 15.49 14.59
N SER A 54 1.08 15.85 14.92
CA SER A 54 0.10 14.98 15.58
C SER A 54 -0.89 14.35 14.59
N ASP A 55 -0.58 14.41 13.29
CA ASP A 55 -1.45 13.90 12.25
C ASP A 55 -1.50 12.37 12.25
N THR A 56 -2.66 11.83 11.90
CA THR A 56 -2.91 10.39 11.81
C THR A 56 -3.51 10.04 10.45
N VAL A 57 -3.26 8.82 10.00
CA VAL A 57 -3.84 8.28 8.77
C VAL A 57 -5.05 7.44 9.15
N THR A 58 -6.23 7.83 8.67
CA THR A 58 -7.45 7.03 8.83
C THR A 58 -7.52 5.97 7.73
N VAL A 59 -7.65 4.72 8.13
CA VAL A 59 -7.84 3.56 7.25
C VAL A 59 -9.34 3.36 7.01
N GLY A 60 -9.72 2.76 5.88
CA GLY A 60 -11.13 2.57 5.50
C GLY A 60 -11.97 1.73 6.47
N ASP A 61 -11.34 1.05 7.43
CA ASP A 61 -11.99 0.34 8.53
C ASP A 61 -12.27 1.24 9.76
N GLY A 62 -11.97 2.54 9.67
CA GLY A 62 -12.18 3.53 10.72
C GLY A 62 -11.05 3.62 11.74
N ARG A 63 -9.99 2.83 11.62
CA ARG A 63 -8.82 2.89 12.51
C ARG A 63 -7.92 4.05 12.10
N SER A 64 -7.26 4.66 13.08
CA SER A 64 -6.25 5.70 12.86
C SER A 64 -4.87 5.15 13.17
N VAL A 65 -3.92 5.40 12.27
CA VAL A 65 -2.52 4.97 12.39
C VAL A 65 -1.64 6.21 12.54
N ASN A 66 -0.69 6.15 13.47
CA ASN A 66 0.22 7.27 13.71
C ASN A 66 1.31 7.33 12.64
N ILE A 67 1.68 8.55 12.25
CA ILE A 67 2.81 8.80 11.37
C ILE A 67 4.07 8.83 12.24
N ALA A 68 4.97 7.88 12.05
CA ALA A 68 6.23 7.78 12.77
C ALA A 68 7.32 8.64 12.12
N ASN A 69 7.41 8.60 10.79
CA ASN A 69 8.47 9.28 10.04
C ASN A 69 7.97 9.92 8.75
N ILE A 70 8.70 10.91 8.27
CA ILE A 70 8.51 11.54 6.97
C ILE A 70 9.83 11.60 6.21
N GLY A 71 9.80 11.48 4.89
CA GLY A 71 11.00 11.64 4.08
C GLY A 71 10.75 11.71 2.60
N THR A 72 11.84 11.59 1.86
CA THR A 72 11.85 11.34 0.43
C THR A 72 12.40 9.94 0.20
N GLY A 73 12.36 9.45 -1.03
CA GLY A 73 12.88 8.12 -1.32
C GLY A 73 12.98 7.83 -2.79
N LEU A 74 13.85 6.89 -3.13
CA LEU A 74 13.99 6.39 -4.49
C LEU A 74 13.27 5.04 -4.57
N LEU A 75 12.37 4.91 -5.53
CA LEU A 75 11.75 3.64 -5.87
C LEU A 75 12.44 3.08 -7.12
N PRO A 76 13.18 1.96 -7.00
CA PRO A 76 13.76 1.30 -8.15
C PRO A 76 12.66 0.77 -9.07
N THR A 77 12.73 1.11 -10.36
CA THR A 77 11.94 0.43 -11.40
C THR A 77 12.89 -0.11 -12.46
N PRO A 78 12.48 -1.10 -13.28
CA PRO A 78 13.37 -1.76 -14.23
C PRO A 78 14.07 -0.81 -15.21
N ASN A 79 13.44 0.33 -15.53
CA ASN A 79 13.94 1.26 -16.54
C ASN A 79 14.54 2.54 -15.96
N ARG A 80 14.11 2.96 -14.76
CA ARG A 80 14.62 4.16 -14.07
C ARG A 80 14.22 4.19 -12.61
N GLU A 81 14.94 4.93 -11.79
CA GLU A 81 14.47 5.24 -10.45
C GLU A 81 13.40 6.34 -10.48
N LEU A 82 12.39 6.20 -9.63
CA LEU A 82 11.40 7.23 -9.39
C LEU A 82 11.71 7.92 -8.07
N SER A 83 11.92 9.23 -8.13
CA SER A 83 12.06 10.05 -6.93
C SER A 83 10.68 10.37 -6.36
N LEU A 84 10.43 9.89 -5.16
CA LEU A 84 9.21 10.13 -4.40
C LEU A 84 9.48 11.15 -3.31
N SER A 85 8.57 12.12 -3.19
CA SER A 85 8.61 13.14 -2.15
C SER A 85 7.46 12.93 -1.17
N LYS A 86 7.61 13.37 0.09
CA LYS A 86 6.57 13.28 1.12
C LYS A 86 6.08 11.85 1.36
N ILE A 87 7.03 10.95 1.56
CA ILE A 87 6.74 9.59 2.00
C ILE A 87 6.52 9.61 3.51
N LEU A 88 5.35 9.17 3.93
CA LEU A 88 4.94 9.00 5.31
C LEU A 88 5.13 7.54 5.70
N ARG A 89 5.83 7.30 6.80
CA ARG A 89 5.89 6.00 7.44
C ARG A 89 4.85 5.96 8.55
N ALA A 90 3.90 5.06 8.42
CA ALA A 90 2.89 4.84 9.45
C ALA A 90 3.15 3.53 10.18
N GLU A 91 3.01 3.57 11.51
CA GLU A 91 3.17 2.41 12.37
C GLU A 91 1.88 2.18 13.14
N ASP A 92 1.35 0.96 13.04
CA ASP A 92 0.24 0.55 13.89
C ASP A 92 0.79 0.28 15.29
N SER A 93 0.42 1.17 16.22
CA SER A 93 0.77 1.04 17.64
C SER A 93 0.32 -0.28 18.28
N THR A 94 -0.60 -1.03 17.66
CA THR A 94 -1.07 -2.32 18.20
C THR A 94 -0.04 -3.46 18.11
N ASN A 95 1.03 -3.33 17.32
CA ASN A 95 2.07 -4.36 17.18
C ASN A 95 3.39 -4.04 17.90
N SER A 96 3.50 -2.87 18.56
CA SER A 96 4.71 -2.51 19.32
C SER A 96 4.79 -3.17 20.72
N ALA A 97 3.79 -3.95 21.11
CA ALA A 97 3.73 -4.58 22.44
C ALA A 97 4.38 -5.98 22.54
N SER A 98 4.84 -6.60 21.45
CA SER A 98 5.34 -8.00 21.47
C SER A 98 6.86 -8.17 21.40
N ARG A 99 7.66 -7.09 21.50
CA ARG A 99 9.13 -7.19 21.53
C ARG A 99 9.70 -6.46 22.73
N THR A 100 9.44 -6.96 23.94
CA THR A 100 10.36 -6.91 25.09
C THR A 100 9.83 -7.86 26.16
N MET A 101 10.36 -9.07 26.19
CA MET A 101 10.94 -9.69 27.39
C MET A 101 11.79 -10.89 26.98
#